data_AF-A0A428YQS1-F1
#
_entry.id   AF-A0A428YQS1-F1
#
_cell.length_a   1.000
_cell.length_b   1.000
_cell.length_c   1.000
_cell.angle_alpha   90.00
_cell.angle_beta   90.00
_cell.angle_gamma   90.00
#
_symmetry.space_group_name_H-M   'P 1'
#
loop_
_entity.id
_entity.type
_entity.pdbx_description
1 polymer ?
#
loop_
_entity_poly.entity_id
_entity_poly.type
_entity_poly.pdbx_seq_one_letter_code
_entity_poly.pdbx_strand_id
1 'polypeptide(L)'
;MSKARRWALANADRLPTAYDDVISYPMAYRKAIVAALPPHTRSALWAEHIRRFQAAQPMLTGPQKEVIGEALRVVSRSFTADGNQAAPDALYEAAVAAFGVDKAQELLKTLGPKSDAVAPAASGAELEDCENACKTDGCGGGEVCYAEPWNCNRTSVGCGIFWLSPCDGTCR
;
A
#
# COMPACT_ATOMS: atom_id res chain seq x y z
N MET A 1 15.57 -9.55 -5.88
CA MET A 1 14.37 -9.62 -5.00
C MET A 1 14.75 -9.05 -3.65
N SER A 2 13.91 -8.20 -3.06
CA SER A 2 14.20 -7.56 -1.77
C SER A 2 14.26 -8.54 -0.60
N LYS A 3 14.85 -8.06 0.50
CA LYS A 3 14.82 -8.70 1.81
C LYS A 3 13.41 -9.01 2.29
N ALA A 4 12.50 -8.05 2.20
CA ALA A 4 11.11 -8.19 2.66
C ALA A 4 10.37 -9.31 1.90
N ARG A 5 10.52 -9.37 0.58
CA ARG A 5 9.90 -10.42 -0.24
C ARG A 5 10.47 -11.81 0.04
N ARG A 6 11.79 -11.95 0.19
CA ARG A 6 12.40 -13.23 0.58
C ARG A 6 11.90 -13.69 1.94
N TRP A 7 11.82 -12.77 2.91
CA TRP A 7 11.26 -13.09 4.21
C TRP A 7 9.80 -13.55 4.08
N ALA A 8 8.95 -12.84 3.35
CA ALA A 8 7.55 -13.23 3.18
C ALA A 8 7.41 -14.63 2.54
N LEU A 9 8.21 -14.93 1.51
CA LEU A 9 8.24 -16.26 0.88
C LEU A 9 8.69 -17.36 1.85
N ALA A 10 9.75 -17.12 2.64
CA ALA A 10 10.24 -18.07 3.65
C ALA A 10 9.31 -18.20 4.87
N ASN A 11 8.26 -17.38 4.97
CA ASN A 11 7.30 -17.35 6.06
C ASN A 11 5.85 -17.56 5.56
N ALA A 12 5.66 -18.05 4.33
CA ALA A 12 4.34 -18.09 3.67
C ALA A 12 3.23 -18.72 4.54
N ASP A 13 3.51 -19.84 5.21
CA ASP A 13 2.54 -20.57 6.05
C ASP A 13 2.30 -19.94 7.44
N ARG A 14 3.02 -18.86 7.77
CA ARG A 14 3.01 -18.19 9.08
C ARG A 14 2.93 -16.67 8.94
N LEU A 15 2.47 -16.16 7.80
CA LEU A 15 2.29 -14.73 7.60
C LEU A 15 1.21 -14.19 8.55
N PRO A 16 1.41 -13.00 9.13
CA PRO A 16 0.37 -12.37 9.93
C PRO A 16 -0.82 -12.02 9.03
N THR A 17 -2.02 -12.24 9.56
CA THR A 17 -3.29 -11.99 8.84
C THR A 17 -4.18 -10.98 9.56
N ALA A 18 -3.93 -10.72 10.85
CA ALA A 18 -4.62 -9.70 11.60
C ALA A 18 -4.00 -8.32 11.34
N TYR A 19 -4.84 -7.28 11.39
CA TYR A 19 -4.41 -5.91 11.09
C TYR A 19 -3.25 -5.44 11.96
N ASP A 20 -3.37 -5.59 13.29
CA ASP A 20 -2.37 -5.14 14.25
C ASP A 20 -1.02 -5.85 14.08
N ASP A 21 -1.05 -7.15 13.78
CA ASP A 21 0.16 -7.93 13.52
C ASP A 21 0.84 -7.52 12.21
N VAL A 22 0.08 -7.17 11.17
CA VAL A 22 0.67 -6.70 9.91
C VAL A 22 1.30 -5.34 10.10
N ILE A 23 0.62 -4.39 10.76
CA ILE A 23 1.13 -3.02 10.89
C ILE A 23 2.29 -2.89 11.88
N SER A 24 2.59 -3.90 12.70
CA SER A 24 3.78 -3.90 13.55
C SER A 24 5.09 -4.04 12.75
N TYR A 25 5.03 -4.43 11.48
CA TYR A 25 6.19 -4.54 10.61
C TYR A 25 6.58 -3.21 9.94
N PRO A 26 7.84 -3.04 9.49
CA PRO A 26 8.22 -1.92 8.64
C PRO A 26 7.50 -1.97 7.28
N MET A 27 7.35 -0.81 6.63
CA MET A 27 6.52 -0.65 5.42
C MET A 27 6.83 -1.65 4.30
N ALA A 28 8.11 -1.87 3.99
CA ALA A 28 8.52 -2.84 2.97
C ALA A 28 8.04 -4.27 3.28
N TYR A 29 8.05 -4.67 4.56
CA TYR A 29 7.54 -5.96 5.01
C TYR A 29 6.02 -6.01 4.97
N ARG A 30 5.32 -4.93 5.37
CA ARG A 30 3.86 -4.86 5.22
C ARG A 30 3.43 -5.11 3.78
N LYS A 31 4.07 -4.42 2.82
CA LYS A 31 3.81 -4.62 1.38
C LYS A 31 4.08 -6.06 0.95
N ALA A 32 5.21 -6.64 1.35
CA ALA A 32 5.56 -8.01 1.00
C ALA A 32 4.61 -9.06 1.61
N ILE A 33 4.19 -8.87 2.87
CA ILE A 33 3.19 -9.71 3.54
C ILE A 33 1.87 -9.63 2.78
N VAL A 34 1.33 -8.42 2.60
CA VAL A 34 0.03 -8.21 1.96
C VAL A 34 0.03 -8.78 0.55
N ALA A 35 1.11 -8.58 -0.22
CA ALA A 35 1.25 -9.14 -1.57
C ALA A 35 1.18 -10.68 -1.61
N ALA A 36 1.61 -11.36 -0.55
CA ALA A 36 1.61 -12.82 -0.44
C ALA A 36 0.30 -13.40 0.13
N LEU A 37 -0.58 -12.57 0.69
CA LEU A 37 -1.83 -13.02 1.30
C LEU A 37 -2.93 -13.33 0.27
N PRO A 38 -3.89 -14.22 0.61
CA PRO A 38 -5.07 -14.45 -0.22
C PRO A 38 -5.89 -13.17 -0.46
N PRO A 39 -6.61 -13.05 -1.60
CA PRO A 39 -7.37 -11.84 -1.94
C PRO A 39 -8.34 -11.37 -0.85
N HIS A 40 -9.09 -12.30 -0.23
CA HIS A 40 -10.05 -11.96 0.82
C HIS A 40 -9.36 -11.36 2.06
N THR A 41 -8.18 -11.86 2.43
CA THR A 41 -7.41 -11.36 3.58
C THR A 41 -6.87 -9.97 3.28
N ARG A 42 -6.36 -9.72 2.07
CA ARG A 42 -5.93 -8.39 1.62
C ARG A 42 -7.07 -7.38 1.69
N SER A 43 -8.25 -7.76 1.20
CA SER A 43 -9.46 -6.92 1.26
C SER A 43 -9.85 -6.61 2.72
N ALA A 44 -9.83 -7.63 3.59
CA ALA A 44 -10.14 -7.45 5.01
C ALA A 44 -9.18 -6.49 5.73
N LEU A 45 -7.87 -6.57 5.46
CA LEU A 45 -6.86 -5.68 6.04
C LEU A 45 -7.09 -4.21 5.64
N TRP A 46 -7.36 -3.95 4.36
CA TRP A 46 -7.63 -2.60 3.89
C TRP A 46 -8.99 -2.07 4.38
N ALA A 47 -10.02 -2.92 4.44
CA ALA A 47 -11.30 -2.53 5.00
C ALA A 47 -11.17 -2.16 6.49
N GLU A 48 -10.40 -2.92 7.25
CA GLU A 48 -10.11 -2.61 8.65
C GLU A 48 -9.34 -1.30 8.81
N HIS A 49 -8.32 -1.07 7.98
CA HIS A 49 -7.59 0.19 7.93
C HIS A 49 -8.52 1.39 7.75
N ILE A 50 -9.42 1.32 6.75
CA ILE A 50 -10.36 2.40 6.43
C ILE A 50 -11.31 2.65 7.60
N ARG A 51 -11.82 1.60 8.25
CA ARG A 51 -12.69 1.75 9.44
C ARG A 51 -11.96 2.41 10.61
N ARG A 52 -10.70 2.05 10.84
CA ARG A 52 -9.89 2.69 11.90
C ARG A 52 -9.57 4.14 11.58
N PHE A 53 -9.23 4.45 10.32
CA PHE A 53 -9.07 5.83 9.87
C PHE A 53 -10.35 6.63 10.10
N GLN A 54 -11.52 6.07 9.76
CA GLN A 54 -12.82 6.70 10.01
C GLN A 54 -13.06 6.94 11.51
N ALA A 55 -12.79 5.94 12.36
CA ALA A 55 -13.00 6.04 13.81
C ALA A 55 -12.09 7.05 14.50
N ALA A 56 -10.90 7.30 13.96
CA ALA A 56 -9.94 8.28 14.48
C ALA A 56 -10.32 9.75 14.14
N GLN A 57 -11.42 9.98 13.41
CA GLN A 57 -11.82 11.30 12.95
C GLN A 57 -13.03 11.79 13.75
N PRO A 58 -12.89 12.86 14.56
CA PRO A 58 -13.96 13.28 15.49
C PRO A 58 -15.21 13.79 14.77
N MET A 59 -15.07 14.40 13.59
CA MET A 59 -16.20 14.85 12.76
C MET A 59 -15.84 14.77 11.28
N LEU A 60 -16.59 13.95 10.53
CA LEU A 60 -16.44 13.84 9.08
C LEU A 60 -17.52 14.65 8.36
N THR A 61 -17.10 15.40 7.34
CA THR A 61 -18.02 16.08 6.41
C THR A 61 -18.73 15.09 5.49
N GLY A 62 -19.76 15.54 4.75
CA GLY A 62 -20.43 14.72 3.73
C GLY A 62 -19.46 14.15 2.70
N PRO A 63 -18.65 14.99 2.01
CA PRO A 63 -17.66 14.52 1.04
C PRO A 63 -16.64 13.52 1.61
N GLN A 64 -16.19 13.73 2.86
CA GLN A 64 -15.26 12.82 3.53
C GLN A 64 -15.89 11.43 3.78
N LYS A 65 -17.17 11.38 4.17
CA LYS A 65 -17.91 10.12 4.33
C LYS A 65 -18.09 9.40 2.99
N GLU A 66 -18.34 10.14 1.91
CA GLU A 66 -18.48 9.58 0.56
C GLU A 66 -17.19 8.92 0.08
N VAL A 67 -16.03 9.58 0.27
CA VAL A 67 -14.71 9.01 -0.06
C VAL A 67 -14.45 7.73 0.73
N ILE A 68 -14.73 7.72 2.03
CA ILE A 68 -14.58 6.52 2.87
C ILE A 68 -15.50 5.38 2.37
N GLY A 69 -16.75 5.71 2.02
CA GLY A 69 -17.69 4.74 1.45
C GLY A 69 -17.25 4.18 0.10
N GLU A 70 -16.71 5.00 -0.81
CA GLU A 70 -16.13 4.54 -2.07
C GLU A 70 -14.90 3.67 -1.83
N ALA A 71 -13.99 4.08 -0.93
CA ALA A 71 -12.80 3.31 -0.59
C ALA A 71 -13.17 1.88 -0.14
N LEU A 72 -14.16 1.73 0.74
CA LEU A 72 -14.67 0.41 1.17
C LEU A 72 -15.25 -0.39 -0.01
N ARG A 73 -16.02 0.25 -0.90
CA ARG A 73 -16.57 -0.41 -2.09
C ARG A 73 -15.48 -0.85 -3.07
N VAL A 74 -14.45 -0.04 -3.29
CA VAL A 74 -13.30 -0.40 -4.13
C VAL A 74 -12.55 -1.59 -3.53
N VAL A 75 -12.22 -1.55 -2.23
CA VAL A 75 -11.53 -2.66 -1.56
C VAL A 75 -12.33 -3.97 -1.64
N SER A 76 -13.67 -3.92 -1.58
CA SER A 76 -14.50 -5.13 -1.69
C SER A 76 -14.49 -5.79 -3.08
N ARG A 77 -14.22 -5.03 -4.15
CA ARG A 77 -14.23 -5.52 -5.54
C ARG A 77 -12.84 -5.69 -6.17
N SER A 78 -11.83 -5.01 -5.61
CA SER A 78 -10.50 -4.96 -6.20
C SER A 78 -9.63 -6.20 -5.98
N PHE A 79 -9.89 -7.00 -4.95
CA PHE A 79 -9.09 -8.19 -4.66
C PHE A 79 -9.85 -9.45 -5.07
N THR A 80 -9.53 -10.03 -6.24
CA THR A 80 -10.19 -11.25 -6.75
C THR A 80 -9.21 -12.40 -6.94
N ALA A 81 -9.73 -13.63 -7.10
CA ALA A 81 -8.92 -14.81 -7.38
C ALA A 81 -8.23 -14.73 -8.75
N ASP A 82 -8.87 -14.09 -9.73
CA ASP A 82 -8.38 -13.95 -11.10
C ASP A 82 -7.42 -12.76 -11.28
N GLY A 83 -7.16 -12.01 -10.21
CA GLY A 83 -6.26 -10.87 -10.20
C GLY A 83 -6.84 -9.64 -9.52
N ASN A 84 -5.98 -8.63 -9.34
CA ASN A 84 -6.39 -7.36 -8.77
C ASN A 84 -7.06 -6.48 -9.84
N GLN A 85 -8.19 -5.85 -9.51
CA GLN A 85 -8.74 -4.77 -10.31
C GLN A 85 -8.18 -3.44 -9.82
N ALA A 86 -7.61 -2.66 -10.72
CA ALA A 86 -7.07 -1.34 -10.40
C ALA A 86 -8.14 -0.46 -9.74
N ALA A 87 -7.74 0.28 -8.70
CA ALA A 87 -8.58 1.31 -8.15
C ALA A 87 -8.65 2.50 -9.12
N PRO A 88 -9.80 3.18 -9.23
CA PRO A 88 -9.93 4.33 -10.11
C PRO A 88 -9.12 5.52 -9.58
N ASP A 89 -8.37 6.20 -10.45
CA ASP A 89 -7.58 7.39 -10.08
C ASP A 89 -8.45 8.51 -9.46
N ALA A 90 -9.70 8.62 -9.92
CA ALA A 90 -10.71 9.54 -9.39
C ALA A 90 -10.95 9.35 -7.87
N LEU A 91 -10.72 8.17 -7.30
CA LEU A 91 -10.80 7.96 -5.85
C LEU A 91 -9.71 8.75 -5.11
N TYR A 92 -8.48 8.78 -5.64
CA TYR A 92 -7.40 9.53 -5.00
C TYR A 92 -7.64 11.04 -5.14
N GLU A 93 -8.08 11.51 -6.30
CA GLU A 93 -8.44 12.92 -6.52
C GLU A 93 -9.55 13.38 -5.56
N ALA A 94 -10.61 12.59 -5.42
CA ALA A 94 -11.69 12.88 -4.47
C ALA A 94 -11.19 12.88 -3.02
N ALA A 95 -10.30 11.95 -2.65
CA ALA A 95 -9.70 11.92 -1.33
C ALA A 95 -8.82 13.15 -1.06
N VAL A 96 -8.00 13.58 -2.02
CA VAL A 96 -7.21 14.81 -1.92
C VAL A 96 -8.11 16.03 -1.77
N ALA A 97 -9.20 16.12 -2.53
CA ALA A 97 -10.15 17.22 -2.41
C ALA A 97 -10.86 17.25 -1.04
N ALA A 98 -11.20 16.09 -0.47
CA ALA A 98 -11.94 16.00 0.79
C ALA A 98 -11.07 16.06 2.05
N PHE A 99 -9.83 15.59 1.98
CA PHE A 99 -8.95 15.41 3.14
C PHE A 99 -7.59 16.13 3.04
N GLY A 100 -7.20 16.58 1.85
CA GLY A 100 -5.83 16.98 1.56
C GLY A 100 -4.91 15.80 1.25
N VAL A 101 -3.73 16.10 0.72
CA VAL A 101 -2.77 15.09 0.19
C VAL A 101 -2.33 14.10 1.27
N ASP A 102 -1.90 14.59 2.43
CA ASP A 102 -1.32 13.73 3.48
C ASP A 102 -2.31 12.69 3.98
N LYS A 103 -3.53 13.12 4.30
CA LYS A 103 -4.61 12.25 4.77
C LYS A 103 -5.13 11.31 3.67
N ALA A 104 -5.12 11.75 2.41
CA ALA A 104 -5.44 10.88 1.29
C ALA A 104 -4.39 9.77 1.12
N GLN A 105 -3.10 10.07 1.27
CA GLN A 105 -2.03 9.08 1.26
C GLN A 105 -2.09 8.13 2.46
N GLU A 106 -2.40 8.65 3.64
CA GLU A 106 -2.64 7.84 4.84
C GLU A 106 -3.77 6.84 4.58
N LEU A 107 -4.94 7.31 4.13
CA LEU A 107 -6.12 6.49 3.88
C LEU A 107 -5.95 5.46 2.76
N LEU A 108 -5.30 5.83 1.65
CA LEU A 108 -5.36 5.06 0.41
C LEU A 108 -4.04 4.38 0.03
N LYS A 109 -2.90 4.86 0.50
CA LYS A 109 -1.57 4.39 0.05
C LYS A 109 -0.69 3.86 1.19
N THR A 110 -1.14 3.94 2.44
CA THR A 110 -0.35 3.57 3.63
C THR A 110 -1.14 2.64 4.54
N LEU A 111 -0.88 1.32 4.50
CA LEU A 111 -1.54 0.41 5.43
C LEU A 111 -0.96 0.56 6.85
N GLY A 112 -1.72 1.23 7.73
CA GLY A 112 -1.31 1.54 9.10
C GLY A 112 -0.47 2.82 9.21
N PRO A 113 -0.10 3.23 10.44
CA PRO A 113 0.69 4.44 10.66
C PRO A 113 2.08 4.31 10.01
N LYS A 114 2.71 5.45 9.69
CA LYS A 114 4.13 5.48 9.30
C LYS A 114 4.94 4.77 10.41
N SER A 115 5.68 3.74 10.05
CA SER A 115 6.31 2.83 11.01
C SER A 115 7.70 3.32 11.40
N ASP A 116 8.00 3.33 12.70
CA ASP A 116 9.37 3.39 13.23
C ASP A 116 9.94 1.97 13.50
N ALA A 117 9.23 0.91 13.06
CA ALA A 117 9.63 -0.46 13.35
C ALA A 117 10.98 -0.81 12.72
N VAL A 118 11.84 -1.44 13.52
CA VAL A 118 13.14 -1.93 13.08
C VAL A 118 12.96 -3.15 12.18
N ALA A 119 13.58 -3.12 11.00
CA ALA A 119 13.50 -4.23 10.07
C ALA A 119 14.12 -5.52 10.67
N PRO A 120 13.49 -6.70 10.46
CA PRO A 120 14.12 -7.98 10.79
C PRO A 120 15.53 -8.06 10.24
N ALA A 121 16.49 -8.61 11.01
CA ALA A 121 17.87 -8.75 10.55
C ALA A 121 17.94 -9.72 9.34
N ALA A 122 18.67 -9.32 8.31
CA ALA A 122 19.13 -10.20 7.23
C ALA A 122 20.39 -9.60 6.65
N SER A 123 21.32 -10.47 6.28
CA SER A 123 22.65 -10.17 5.75
C SER A 123 22.66 -10.18 4.22
N GLY A 124 23.23 -9.15 3.59
CA GLY A 124 23.51 -9.11 2.15
C GLY A 124 23.43 -7.70 1.56
N ALA A 125 24.23 -7.42 0.53
CA ALA A 125 24.05 -6.25 -0.33
C ALA A 125 22.88 -6.53 -1.27
N GLU A 126 21.73 -5.93 -0.99
CA GLU A 126 20.47 -6.28 -1.64
C GLU A 126 19.80 -5.02 -2.20
N LEU A 127 19.39 -5.11 -3.46
CA LEU A 127 18.51 -4.12 -4.06
C LEU A 127 17.17 -4.11 -3.29
N GLU A 128 16.69 -2.93 -2.95
CA GLU A 128 15.36 -2.74 -2.37
C GLU A 128 14.28 -2.96 -3.43
N ASP A 129 13.01 -3.11 -3.05
CA ASP A 129 11.92 -3.09 -4.03
C ASP A 129 11.68 -1.66 -4.50
N CYS A 130 11.17 -1.49 -5.72
CA CYS A 130 10.78 -0.17 -6.19
C CYS A 130 9.66 0.37 -5.30
N GLU A 131 9.65 1.67 -5.05
CA GLU A 131 8.73 2.30 -4.11
C GLU A 131 7.64 3.11 -4.78
N ASN A 132 7.75 3.34 -6.09
CA ASN A 132 6.81 4.14 -6.87
C ASN A 132 6.31 3.42 -8.13
N ALA A 133 5.07 3.73 -8.52
CA ALA A 133 4.54 3.39 -9.85
C ALA A 133 4.71 4.60 -10.78
N CYS A 134 5.78 4.61 -11.58
CA CYS A 134 6.15 5.79 -12.39
C CYS A 134 5.04 6.26 -13.33
N LYS A 135 4.20 5.34 -13.81
CA LYS A 135 3.11 5.66 -14.74
C LYS A 135 1.87 6.26 -14.07
N THR A 136 1.63 5.97 -12.79
CA THR A 136 0.33 6.28 -12.14
C THR A 136 0.46 7.13 -10.88
N ASP A 137 1.56 7.00 -10.13
CA ASP A 137 1.74 7.74 -8.88
C ASP A 137 2.45 9.09 -9.06
N GLY A 138 3.24 9.24 -10.14
CA GLY A 138 4.12 10.39 -10.33
C GLY A 138 5.15 10.52 -9.20
N CYS A 139 6.00 11.54 -9.24
CA CYS A 139 6.87 11.89 -8.13
C CYS A 139 6.49 13.28 -7.60
N GLY A 140 6.55 13.45 -6.28
CA GLY A 140 6.22 14.73 -5.64
C GLY A 140 7.36 15.75 -5.79
N GLY A 141 7.07 17.03 -5.57
CA GLY A 141 8.12 18.04 -5.32
C GLY A 141 9.11 18.31 -6.46
N GLY A 142 8.80 17.93 -7.70
CA GLY A 142 9.70 18.11 -8.86
C GLY A 142 10.71 16.98 -9.06
N GLU A 143 10.64 15.93 -8.25
CA GLU A 143 11.42 14.71 -8.44
C GLU A 143 11.05 14.01 -9.75
N VAL A 144 11.99 13.24 -10.29
CA VAL A 144 11.80 12.44 -11.51
C VAL A 144 11.69 10.97 -11.14
N CYS A 145 10.77 10.25 -11.77
CA CYS A 145 10.67 8.81 -11.59
C CYS A 145 11.68 8.09 -12.47
N TYR A 146 12.64 7.40 -11.85
CA TYR A 146 13.66 6.63 -12.55
C TYR A 146 13.26 5.16 -12.61
N ALA A 147 12.92 4.68 -13.82
CA ALA A 147 12.59 3.28 -14.10
C ALA A 147 13.75 2.50 -14.75
N GLU A 148 14.79 3.18 -15.24
CA GLU A 148 15.96 2.58 -15.90
C GLU A 148 17.28 3.29 -15.53
N PRO A 149 18.42 2.57 -15.37
CA PRO A 149 18.55 1.14 -15.14
C PRO A 149 19.25 0.88 -13.77
N TRP A 150 18.68 -0.01 -12.93
CA TRP A 150 19.36 -0.75 -11.84
C TRP A 150 19.42 -0.24 -10.39
N ASN A 151 18.38 0.37 -9.81
CA ASN A 151 18.41 0.65 -8.36
C ASN A 151 17.29 0.01 -7.52
N CYS A 152 16.35 -0.72 -8.12
CA CYS A 152 15.29 -1.40 -7.36
C CYS A 152 14.71 -2.64 -8.07
N ASN A 153 14.11 -3.53 -7.30
CA ASN A 153 13.38 -4.69 -7.81
C ASN A 153 11.93 -4.30 -8.13
N ARG A 154 11.54 -4.47 -9.39
CA ARG A 154 10.14 -4.26 -9.80
C ARG A 154 9.21 -5.29 -9.12
N THR A 155 8.01 -4.85 -8.81
CA THR A 155 6.94 -5.69 -8.25
C THR A 155 5.68 -5.56 -9.10
N SER A 156 4.85 -6.60 -9.13
CA SER A 156 3.54 -6.55 -9.80
C SER A 156 2.48 -5.82 -8.98
N VAL A 157 2.72 -5.63 -7.68
CA VAL A 157 1.85 -4.99 -6.68
C VAL A 157 2.71 -4.33 -5.60
N GLY A 158 2.17 -3.39 -4.83
CA GLY A 158 2.91 -2.69 -3.77
C GLY A 158 2.89 -1.17 -3.88
N CYS A 159 2.38 -0.63 -4.99
CA CYS A 159 2.29 0.81 -5.27
C CYS A 159 0.87 1.19 -5.67
N GLY A 160 0.59 2.49 -5.79
CA GLY A 160 -0.76 2.98 -6.04
C GLY A 160 -1.75 2.79 -4.88
N ILE A 161 -3.01 3.13 -5.16
CA ILE A 161 -4.13 2.98 -4.23
C ILE A 161 -4.27 1.50 -3.83
N PHE A 162 -4.35 1.25 -2.53
CA PHE A 162 -4.42 -0.07 -1.91
C PHE A 162 -3.32 -1.05 -2.30
N TRP A 163 -2.19 -0.53 -2.80
CA TRP A 163 -1.06 -1.32 -3.32
C TRP A 163 -1.41 -2.22 -4.50
N LEU A 164 -2.40 -1.83 -5.31
CA LEU A 164 -2.89 -2.61 -6.44
C LEU A 164 -2.01 -2.47 -7.70
N SER A 165 -1.16 -1.45 -7.76
CA SER A 165 -0.34 -1.14 -8.93
C SER A 165 1.08 -1.72 -8.80
N PRO A 166 1.72 -2.05 -9.93
CA PRO A 166 3.13 -2.44 -9.93
C PRO A 166 4.02 -1.30 -9.44
N CYS A 167 5.07 -1.65 -8.70
CA CYS A 167 6.15 -0.71 -8.44
C CYS A 167 7.23 -0.88 -9.49
N ASP A 168 7.53 0.18 -10.24
CA ASP A 168 8.45 0.14 -11.36
C ASP A 168 9.50 1.27 -11.39
N GLY A 169 9.57 2.10 -10.34
CA GLY A 169 10.71 2.99 -10.16
C GLY A 169 10.83 3.61 -8.77
N THR A 170 11.75 4.57 -8.68
CA THR A 170 12.03 5.37 -7.47
C THR A 170 12.02 6.86 -7.82
N CYS A 171 11.50 7.69 -6.92
CA CYS A 171 11.58 9.14 -7.03
C CYS A 171 12.92 9.65 -6.50
N ARG A 172 13.57 10.56 -7.24
CA ARG A 172 14.88 11.16 -6.94
C ARG A 172 14.94 12.58 -7.48
#